data_AF-A0A0E2ATX9-F1
#
_entry.id   AF-A0A0E2ATX9-F1
#
_cell.length_a   1.000
_cell.length_b   1.000
_cell.length_c   1.000
_cell.angle_alpha   90.00
_cell.angle_beta   90.00
_cell.angle_gamma   90.00
#
_symmetry.space_group_name_H-M   'P 1'
#
loop_
_entity.id
_entity.type
_entity.pdbx_description
1 polymer ?
#
loop_
_entity_poly.entity_id
_entity_poly.type
_entity_poly.pdbx_seq_one_letter_code
_entity_poly.pdbx_strand_id
1 'polypeptide(L)'
;MKKIKLLWMAMLTLMLPALQSCDDNDGYSLGDIAVDWATVRVVGGDTYSLNADRWGTLWPVATAIPFYKPIDGQRVITYFNPLYDNYEGYDHAVKVEHNYNVLTKQVEDLTAENESEFGNDPVWVNKDMMWIGGGYLNVIFRQNLPVKEKHLVSLVRDMRATAAEGEDDGYIHLELRYKTYDDVTARQANGAVSFNLNSLDLTGKKGIKVKLNSVKDGETEVVFNLKGQSMPEEAKQVTLSDEVQIK
;
A
#
# COMPACT_ATOMS: atom_id res chain seq x y z
N MET A 1 59.52 -6.55 48.48
CA MET A 1 58.41 -7.41 48.01
C MET A 1 57.01 -6.76 48.06
N LYS A 2 56.88 -5.42 47.89
CA LYS A 2 55.56 -4.73 47.88
C LYS A 2 55.22 -4.03 46.55
N LYS A 3 56.19 -3.84 45.66
CA LYS A 3 55.98 -3.15 44.37
C LYS A 3 55.64 -4.07 43.20
N ILE A 4 55.92 -5.37 43.31
CA ILE A 4 55.64 -6.34 42.25
C ILE A 4 54.17 -6.82 42.29
N LYS A 5 53.53 -6.87 43.47
CA LYS A 5 52.11 -7.25 43.56
C LYS A 5 51.14 -6.19 43.03
N LEU A 6 51.57 -4.92 42.93
CA LEU A 6 50.72 -3.83 42.43
C LEU A 6 50.66 -3.80 40.90
N LEU A 7 51.68 -4.33 40.21
CA LEU A 7 51.75 -4.37 38.74
C LEU A 7 50.92 -5.51 38.14
N TRP A 8 50.74 -6.63 38.86
CA TRP A 8 49.90 -7.74 38.40
C TRP A 8 48.40 -7.48 38.60
N MET A 9 48.02 -6.63 39.57
CA MET A 9 46.61 -6.26 39.82
C MET A 9 46.10 -5.17 38.84
N ALA A 10 47.02 -4.35 38.31
CA ALA A 10 46.70 -3.30 37.35
C ALA A 10 46.58 -3.82 35.90
N MET A 11 47.16 -4.99 35.59
CA MET A 11 47.09 -5.58 34.25
C MET A 11 45.80 -6.39 34.02
N LEU A 12 45.12 -6.81 35.10
CA LEU A 12 43.83 -7.52 35.02
C LEU A 12 42.61 -6.58 34.87
N THR A 13 42.78 -5.28 35.13
CA THR A 13 41.70 -4.27 35.09
C THR A 13 41.63 -3.49 33.77
N LEU A 14 42.57 -3.73 32.86
CA LEU A 14 42.60 -3.11 31.52
C LEU A 14 42.09 -4.04 30.39
N MET A 15 41.64 -5.26 30.72
CA MET A 15 41.00 -6.20 29.77
C MET A 15 39.46 -6.28 29.92
N LEU A 16 38.81 -5.20 30.39
CA LEU A 16 37.35 -5.13 30.50
C LEU A 16 36.78 -3.84 29.89
N PRO A 17 37.01 -3.62 28.58
CA PRO A 17 35.92 -3.08 27.77
C PRO A 17 35.75 -3.83 26.43
N ALA A 18 35.95 -5.15 26.40
CA ALA A 18 35.62 -5.99 25.23
C ALA A 18 34.45 -6.96 25.50
N LEU A 19 33.71 -6.75 26.60
CA LEU A 19 32.42 -7.37 26.86
C LEU A 19 31.34 -6.29 26.94
N GLN A 20 31.35 -5.34 26.00
CA GLN A 20 30.06 -4.96 25.45
C GLN A 20 29.63 -6.18 24.63
N SER A 21 28.92 -7.09 25.29
CA SER A 21 27.93 -7.89 24.59
C SER A 21 27.14 -6.89 23.77
N CYS A 22 27.33 -6.90 22.45
CA CYS A 22 26.27 -6.42 21.58
C CYS A 22 25.05 -7.21 22.03
N ASP A 23 24.13 -6.51 22.67
CA ASP A 23 22.79 -7.01 22.94
C ASP A 23 22.10 -7.05 21.56
N ASP A 24 22.53 -7.96 20.69
CA ASP A 24 21.94 -8.20 19.36
C ASP A 24 20.63 -8.99 19.51
N ASN A 25 19.79 -8.58 20.47
CA ASN A 25 18.49 -9.20 20.71
C ASN A 25 17.38 -8.58 19.86
N ASP A 26 17.76 -7.89 18.78
CA ASP A 26 16.86 -7.21 17.84
C ASP A 26 16.56 -8.08 16.60
N GLY A 27 16.94 -9.37 16.64
CA GLY A 27 16.71 -10.32 15.54
C GLY A 27 15.26 -10.79 15.47
N TYR A 28 14.75 -10.99 14.24
CA TYR A 28 13.43 -11.55 14.02
C TYR A 28 13.30 -12.95 14.63
N SER A 29 12.21 -13.20 15.35
CA SER A 29 11.81 -14.55 15.71
C SER A 29 11.12 -15.23 14.54
N LEU A 30 11.34 -16.54 14.35
CA LEU A 30 10.69 -17.31 13.28
C LEU A 30 9.15 -17.29 13.33
N GLY A 31 8.58 -16.94 14.49
CA GLY A 31 7.13 -16.80 14.69
C GLY A 31 6.60 -15.38 14.45
N ASP A 32 7.47 -14.39 14.23
CA ASP A 32 7.04 -13.00 14.01
C ASP A 32 6.33 -12.90 12.66
N ILE A 33 5.16 -12.28 12.66
CA ILE A 33 4.41 -12.01 11.44
C ILE A 33 4.26 -10.50 11.25
N ALA A 34 4.66 -10.05 10.07
CA ALA A 34 4.47 -8.70 9.59
C ALA A 34 3.43 -8.69 8.47
N VAL A 35 2.81 -7.52 8.29
CA VAL A 35 1.87 -7.25 7.20
C VAL A 35 2.25 -5.93 6.56
N ASP A 36 2.16 -5.85 5.24
CA ASP A 36 2.26 -4.59 4.52
C ASP A 36 1.50 -4.57 3.20
N TRP A 37 1.24 -3.37 2.70
CA TRP A 37 0.87 -3.18 1.30
C TRP A 37 2.13 -3.22 0.46
N ALA A 38 2.10 -3.95 -0.64
CA ALA A 38 3.26 -4.09 -1.51
C ALA A 38 2.87 -4.16 -2.98
N THR A 39 3.85 -3.87 -3.82
CA THR A 39 3.76 -4.03 -5.27
C THR A 39 4.60 -5.23 -5.68
N VAL A 40 3.99 -6.21 -6.34
CA VAL A 40 4.69 -7.37 -6.91
C VAL A 40 5.63 -6.90 -8.02
N ARG A 41 6.88 -7.38 -7.97
CA ARG A 41 7.91 -7.18 -8.99
C ARG A 41 8.37 -8.52 -9.54
N VAL A 42 7.99 -8.83 -10.77
CA VAL A 42 8.35 -10.11 -11.41
C VAL A 42 9.82 -10.09 -11.81
N VAL A 43 10.56 -11.10 -11.38
CA VAL A 43 11.98 -11.27 -11.68
C VAL A 43 12.15 -12.20 -12.88
N GLY A 44 11.39 -13.29 -12.92
CA GLY A 44 11.38 -14.24 -14.03
C GLY A 44 10.53 -15.46 -13.76
N GLY A 45 9.65 -15.82 -14.70
CA GLY A 45 8.67 -16.89 -14.51
C GLY A 45 7.77 -16.60 -13.31
N ASP A 46 7.64 -17.57 -12.40
CA ASP A 46 6.89 -17.42 -11.14
C ASP A 46 7.76 -16.82 -10.00
N THR A 47 9.00 -16.40 -10.28
CA THR A 47 9.88 -15.75 -9.28
C THR A 47 9.57 -14.26 -9.21
N TYR A 48 9.37 -13.75 -8.00
CA TYR A 48 9.03 -12.36 -7.75
C TYR A 48 9.69 -11.84 -6.47
N SER A 49 9.80 -10.52 -6.39
CA SER A 49 10.05 -9.77 -5.16
C SER A 49 8.83 -8.89 -4.85
N LEU A 50 8.80 -8.29 -3.66
CA LEU A 50 7.76 -7.36 -3.26
C LEU A 50 8.40 -6.01 -2.93
N ASN A 51 7.82 -4.92 -3.43
CA ASN A 51 8.19 -3.57 -2.99
C ASN A 51 7.10 -3.08 -2.03
N ALA A 52 7.34 -3.24 -0.73
CA ALA A 52 6.44 -2.93 0.36
C ALA A 52 6.52 -1.45 0.76
N ASP A 53 5.36 -0.85 1.03
CA ASP A 53 5.24 0.59 1.24
C ASP A 53 5.99 1.10 2.49
N ARG A 54 6.14 0.26 3.52
CA ARG A 54 6.84 0.60 4.78
C ARG A 54 8.09 -0.23 5.01
N TRP A 55 8.08 -1.49 4.58
CA TRP A 55 9.24 -2.39 4.75
C TRP A 55 10.23 -2.34 3.58
N GLY A 56 9.96 -1.59 2.51
CA GLY A 56 10.85 -1.55 1.36
C GLY A 56 10.85 -2.86 0.57
N THR A 57 11.98 -3.20 -0.02
CA THR A 57 12.11 -4.34 -0.93
C THR A 57 12.29 -5.67 -0.19
N LEU A 58 11.37 -6.61 -0.44
CA LEU A 58 11.34 -7.93 0.19
C LEU A 58 11.68 -9.02 -0.82
N TRP A 59 12.62 -9.89 -0.45
CA TRP A 59 13.00 -11.08 -1.20
C TRP A 59 12.42 -12.35 -0.55
N PRO A 60 11.49 -13.06 -1.22
CA PRO A 60 10.95 -14.32 -0.71
C PRO A 60 11.98 -15.46 -0.78
N VAL A 61 12.64 -15.79 0.34
CA VAL A 61 13.53 -16.97 0.45
C VAL A 61 12.78 -18.25 0.79
N ALA A 62 11.55 -18.12 1.28
CA ALA A 62 10.61 -19.21 1.53
C ALA A 62 9.17 -18.72 1.30
N THR A 63 8.23 -19.65 1.06
CA THR A 63 6.82 -19.29 0.90
C THR A 63 5.86 -20.41 1.30
N ALA A 64 4.72 -20.05 1.90
CA ALA A 64 3.58 -20.94 2.13
C ALA A 64 2.60 -20.98 0.94
N ILE A 65 2.81 -20.15 -0.09
CA ILE A 65 1.97 -20.07 -1.30
C ILE A 65 2.78 -20.39 -2.57
N PRO A 66 3.36 -21.61 -2.69
CA PRO A 66 4.29 -21.95 -3.78
C PRO A 66 3.67 -21.94 -5.18
N PHE A 67 2.34 -21.89 -5.28
CA PHE A 67 1.60 -21.84 -6.55
C PHE A 67 1.07 -20.44 -6.89
N TYR A 68 1.43 -19.41 -6.12
CA TYR A 68 1.08 -18.02 -6.44
C TYR A 68 1.63 -17.63 -7.81
N LYS A 69 0.79 -17.00 -8.63
CA LYS A 69 1.14 -16.54 -9.98
C LYS A 69 1.35 -15.04 -9.97
N PRO A 70 2.61 -14.56 -9.91
CA PRO A 70 2.88 -13.13 -9.78
C PRO A 70 2.55 -12.39 -11.08
N ILE A 71 1.98 -11.20 -10.94
CA ILE A 71 1.75 -10.26 -12.05
C ILE A 71 2.52 -9.00 -11.71
N ASP A 72 3.38 -8.54 -12.61
CA ASP A 72 4.18 -7.34 -12.36
C ASP A 72 3.28 -6.11 -12.15
N GLY A 73 3.55 -5.34 -11.10
CA GLY A 73 2.76 -4.17 -10.75
C GLY A 73 1.45 -4.45 -10.00
N GLN A 74 1.09 -5.72 -9.77
CA GLN A 74 -0.06 -6.11 -8.95
C GLN A 74 0.14 -5.65 -7.51
N ARG A 75 -0.85 -4.95 -6.95
CA ARG A 75 -0.85 -4.57 -5.53
C ARG A 75 -1.37 -5.71 -4.68
N VAL A 76 -0.72 -5.93 -3.55
CA VAL A 76 -1.07 -7.00 -2.62
C VAL A 76 -1.04 -6.46 -1.19
N ILE A 77 -1.85 -7.05 -0.32
CA ILE A 77 -1.60 -7.05 1.12
C ILE A 77 -0.84 -8.34 1.41
N THR A 78 0.43 -8.22 1.74
CA THR A 78 1.33 -9.35 1.99
C THR A 78 1.47 -9.59 3.49
N TYR A 79 1.38 -10.85 3.89
CA TYR A 79 1.71 -11.32 5.23
C TYR A 79 2.98 -12.16 5.14
N PHE A 80 3.96 -11.90 5.98
CA PHE A 80 5.26 -12.53 5.91
C PHE A 80 5.97 -12.60 7.26
N ASN A 81 6.88 -13.56 7.40
CA ASN A 81 7.84 -13.56 8.50
C ASN A 81 9.15 -12.89 8.00
N PRO A 82 9.59 -11.78 8.60
CA PRO A 82 10.91 -11.23 8.31
C PRO A 82 11.99 -12.18 8.85
N LEU A 83 13.10 -12.33 8.11
CA LEU A 83 14.16 -13.30 8.46
C LEU A 83 15.54 -12.64 8.53
N TYR A 84 15.88 -11.82 7.54
CA TYR A 84 17.17 -11.11 7.48
C TYR A 84 16.99 -9.72 6.90
N ASP A 85 17.83 -8.77 7.32
CA ASP A 85 17.95 -7.46 6.68
C ASP A 85 19.09 -7.45 5.67
N ASN A 86 19.04 -6.54 4.69
CA ASN A 86 20.09 -6.27 3.70
C ASN A 86 20.55 -7.54 2.94
N TYR A 87 19.60 -8.30 2.41
CA TYR A 87 19.86 -9.58 1.75
C TYR A 87 19.98 -9.40 0.23
N GLU A 88 21.17 -9.64 -0.32
CA GLU A 88 21.42 -9.66 -1.79
C GLU A 88 20.94 -8.38 -2.53
N GLY A 89 20.98 -7.22 -1.86
CA GLY A 89 20.54 -5.94 -2.43
C GLY A 89 19.04 -5.63 -2.22
N TYR A 90 18.32 -6.49 -1.50
CA TYR A 90 16.97 -6.23 -0.99
C TYR A 90 17.04 -5.78 0.47
N ASP A 91 16.08 -4.96 0.88
CA ASP A 91 15.99 -4.44 2.25
C ASP A 91 15.77 -5.59 3.25
N HIS A 92 14.95 -6.60 2.90
CA HIS A 92 14.73 -7.78 3.73
C HIS A 92 14.60 -9.08 2.93
N ALA A 93 15.05 -10.19 3.52
CA ALA A 93 14.63 -11.54 3.13
C ALA A 93 13.51 -12.04 4.04
N VAL A 94 12.49 -12.67 3.44
CA VAL A 94 11.25 -13.02 4.15
C VAL A 94 10.75 -14.42 3.78
N LYS A 95 9.95 -15.01 4.67
CA LYS A 95 9.03 -16.10 4.32
C LYS A 95 7.65 -15.50 4.03
N VAL A 96 7.17 -15.60 2.79
CA VAL A 96 5.82 -15.13 2.44
C VAL A 96 4.77 -16.13 2.93
N GLU A 97 3.86 -15.69 3.78
CA GLU A 97 2.74 -16.52 4.26
C GLU A 97 1.52 -16.38 3.35
N HIS A 98 1.13 -15.15 3.00
CA HIS A 98 0.00 -14.89 2.12
C HIS A 98 0.18 -13.61 1.31
N ASN A 99 -0.37 -13.59 0.09
CA ASN A 99 -0.52 -12.39 -0.74
C ASN A 99 -1.99 -12.26 -1.16
N TYR A 100 -2.71 -11.32 -0.55
CA TYR A 100 -4.07 -10.98 -0.96
C TYR A 100 -4.01 -9.95 -2.08
N ASN A 101 -4.43 -10.32 -3.28
CA ASN A 101 -4.47 -9.38 -4.40
C ASN A 101 -5.47 -8.26 -4.11
N VAL A 102 -5.01 -7.01 -4.23
CA VAL A 102 -5.83 -5.81 -4.21
C VAL A 102 -6.19 -5.45 -5.65
N LEU A 103 -7.44 -5.08 -5.92
CA LEU A 103 -7.82 -4.63 -7.27
C LEU A 103 -6.86 -3.50 -7.70
N THR A 104 -6.12 -3.70 -8.78
CA THR A 104 -5.11 -2.75 -9.25
C THR A 104 -5.54 -2.19 -10.59
N LYS A 105 -5.73 -0.88 -10.66
CA LYS A 105 -6.24 -0.20 -11.86
C LYS A 105 -5.37 1.00 -12.23
N GLN A 106 -5.55 1.51 -13.44
CA GLN A 106 -4.93 2.75 -13.90
C GLN A 106 -5.85 3.94 -13.62
N VAL A 107 -5.31 5.14 -13.71
CA VAL A 107 -6.13 6.35 -13.91
C VAL A 107 -6.71 6.30 -15.32
N GLU A 108 -8.01 6.57 -15.45
CA GLU A 108 -8.73 6.55 -16.72
C GLU A 108 -9.10 7.98 -17.16
N ASP A 109 -9.05 8.27 -18.45
CA ASP A 109 -9.49 9.56 -18.97
C ASP A 109 -11.02 9.60 -19.08
N LEU A 110 -11.65 10.59 -18.45
CA LEU A 110 -13.07 10.86 -18.55
C LEU A 110 -13.32 11.82 -19.71
N THR A 111 -14.05 11.35 -20.70
CA THR A 111 -14.46 12.08 -21.90
C THR A 111 -15.99 12.18 -21.96
N ALA A 112 -16.52 12.91 -22.94
CA ALA A 112 -17.97 13.05 -23.08
C ALA A 112 -18.63 11.71 -23.48
N GLU A 113 -17.89 10.86 -24.18
CA GLU A 113 -18.36 9.58 -24.72
C GLU A 113 -18.50 8.51 -23.63
N ASN A 114 -17.61 8.50 -22.63
CA ASN A 114 -17.54 7.43 -21.63
C ASN A 114 -18.08 7.84 -20.24
N GLU A 115 -18.59 9.07 -20.06
CA GLU A 115 -19.07 9.55 -18.76
C GLU A 115 -20.11 8.64 -18.09
N SER A 116 -21.05 8.13 -18.88
CA SER A 116 -22.10 7.25 -18.39
C SER A 116 -21.61 5.87 -17.90
N GLU A 117 -20.38 5.49 -18.26
CA GLU A 117 -19.80 4.19 -17.92
C GLU A 117 -19.42 4.12 -16.44
N PHE A 118 -18.86 5.21 -15.89
CA PHE A 118 -18.25 5.24 -14.56
C PHE A 118 -19.21 5.42 -13.39
N GLY A 119 -20.41 5.99 -13.64
CA GLY A 119 -21.36 6.31 -12.57
C GLY A 119 -20.83 7.36 -11.58
N ASN A 120 -21.58 7.60 -10.50
CA ASN A 120 -21.17 8.45 -9.38
C ASN A 120 -22.00 8.12 -8.12
N ASP A 121 -22.28 6.83 -7.88
CA ASP A 121 -23.03 6.37 -6.72
C ASP A 121 -22.26 6.68 -5.43
N PRO A 122 -22.95 7.03 -4.33
CA PRO A 122 -22.27 7.34 -3.09
C PRO A 122 -21.64 6.07 -2.48
N VAL A 123 -20.41 6.19 -1.99
CA VAL A 123 -19.66 5.08 -1.36
C VAL A 123 -19.22 5.46 0.05
N TRP A 124 -19.15 4.48 0.97
CA TRP A 124 -18.60 4.72 2.31
C TRP A 124 -17.08 4.71 2.26
N VAL A 125 -16.52 5.87 1.92
CA VAL A 125 -15.10 6.20 2.06
C VAL A 125 -14.94 7.20 3.20
N ASN A 126 -14.07 6.88 4.15
CA ASN A 126 -13.56 7.88 5.08
C ASN A 126 -12.28 8.46 4.50
N LYS A 127 -12.01 9.75 4.78
CA LYS A 127 -10.78 10.43 4.32
C LYS A 127 -9.52 9.69 4.82
N ASP A 128 -9.59 9.11 6.02
CA ASP A 128 -8.50 8.32 6.63
C ASP A 128 -8.32 6.93 6.03
N MET A 129 -9.13 6.54 5.04
CA MET A 129 -9.00 5.27 4.31
C MET A 129 -8.46 5.44 2.89
N MET A 130 -7.93 6.63 2.59
CA MET A 130 -7.29 6.96 1.33
C MET A 130 -5.88 7.50 1.59
N TRP A 131 -4.87 6.97 0.91
CA TRP A 131 -3.50 7.47 1.01
C TRP A 131 -2.71 7.19 -0.25
N ILE A 132 -1.67 7.99 -0.48
CA ILE A 132 -0.68 7.72 -1.51
C ILE A 132 0.47 6.91 -0.90
N GLY A 133 0.77 5.75 -1.48
CA GLY A 133 1.85 4.87 -1.05
C GLY A 133 2.38 4.05 -2.23
N GLY A 134 3.70 3.90 -2.32
CA GLY A 134 4.33 3.07 -3.37
C GLY A 134 4.07 3.52 -4.82
N GLY A 135 3.66 4.77 -5.04
CA GLY A 135 3.25 5.28 -6.37
C GLY A 135 1.79 5.01 -6.74
N TYR A 136 0.96 4.63 -5.77
CA TYR A 136 -0.47 4.34 -5.97
C TYR A 136 -1.35 5.19 -5.04
N LEU A 137 -2.55 5.56 -5.49
CA LEU A 137 -3.63 5.95 -4.59
C LEU A 137 -4.29 4.66 -4.10
N ASN A 138 -4.15 4.37 -2.81
CA ASN A 138 -4.79 3.23 -2.17
C ASN A 138 -6.09 3.70 -1.52
N VAL A 139 -7.17 2.97 -1.76
CA VAL A 139 -8.49 3.28 -1.22
C VAL A 139 -9.08 2.03 -0.61
N ILE A 140 -9.47 2.14 0.66
CA ILE A 140 -10.30 1.16 1.35
C ILE A 140 -11.66 1.79 1.58
N PHE A 141 -12.72 1.04 1.31
CA PHE A 141 -14.06 1.56 1.40
C PHE A 141 -15.03 0.48 1.84
N ARG A 142 -16.12 0.89 2.49
CA ARG A 142 -17.23 0.00 2.77
C ARG A 142 -18.24 0.07 1.65
N GLN A 143 -18.73 -1.10 1.28
CA GLN A 143 -19.77 -1.24 0.28
C GLN A 143 -20.86 -2.19 0.76
N ASN A 144 -22.07 -1.92 0.30
CA ASN A 144 -23.09 -2.96 0.22
C ASN A 144 -22.67 -3.93 -0.89
N LEU A 145 -22.75 -5.23 -0.63
CA LEU A 145 -22.34 -6.24 -1.59
C LEU A 145 -23.39 -6.44 -2.69
N PRO A 146 -22.99 -6.66 -3.95
CA PRO A 146 -23.90 -7.06 -5.01
C PRO A 146 -24.35 -8.50 -4.88
N VAL A 147 -25.44 -8.85 -5.57
CA VAL A 147 -25.88 -10.25 -5.74
C VAL A 147 -25.24 -10.87 -6.98
N LYS A 148 -25.11 -10.10 -8.07
CA LYS A 148 -24.75 -10.59 -9.40
C LYS A 148 -23.64 -9.77 -10.05
N GLU A 149 -23.84 -8.47 -10.19
CA GLU A 149 -22.96 -7.59 -10.94
C GLU A 149 -21.94 -6.96 -10.01
N LYS A 150 -20.65 -7.29 -10.21
CA LYS A 150 -19.58 -6.65 -9.43
C LYS A 150 -19.63 -5.14 -9.63
N HIS A 151 -19.58 -4.40 -8.54
CA HIS A 151 -19.56 -2.94 -8.60
C HIS A 151 -18.31 -2.46 -9.33
N LEU A 152 -18.41 -1.35 -10.04
CA LEU A 152 -17.27 -0.70 -10.70
C LEU A 152 -16.73 0.40 -9.79
N VAL A 153 -15.41 0.40 -9.59
CA VAL A 153 -14.69 1.51 -8.95
C VAL A 153 -13.61 2.01 -9.89
N SER A 154 -13.59 3.31 -10.16
CA SER A 154 -12.66 3.94 -11.11
C SER A 154 -12.10 5.23 -10.54
N LEU A 155 -10.87 5.54 -10.91
CA LEU A 155 -10.24 6.83 -10.65
C LEU A 155 -10.06 7.51 -12.00
N VAL A 156 -10.80 8.59 -12.21
CA VAL A 156 -10.85 9.24 -13.52
C VAL A 156 -10.26 10.64 -13.47
N ARG A 157 -9.72 11.08 -14.61
CA ARG A 157 -9.29 12.45 -14.84
C ARG A 157 -10.22 13.10 -15.86
N ASP A 158 -10.91 14.17 -15.48
CA ASP A 158 -11.82 14.86 -16.41
C ASP A 158 -11.03 15.62 -17.48
N MET A 159 -11.05 15.09 -18.71
CA MET A 159 -10.38 15.67 -19.88
C MET A 159 -11.30 16.65 -20.64
N ARG A 160 -12.56 16.76 -20.23
CA ARG A 160 -13.51 17.76 -20.73
C ARG A 160 -13.33 19.07 -19.97
N ALA A 161 -13.11 18.96 -18.66
CA ALA A 161 -12.82 20.09 -17.79
C ALA A 161 -11.54 20.84 -18.20
N THR A 162 -10.56 20.17 -18.81
CA THR A 162 -9.36 20.83 -19.39
C THR A 162 -9.67 21.85 -20.51
N ALA A 163 -10.88 21.85 -21.07
CA ALA A 163 -11.32 22.86 -22.05
C ALA A 163 -12.05 24.05 -21.41
N ALA A 164 -12.46 23.99 -20.13
CA ALA A 164 -13.35 24.99 -19.54
C ALA A 164 -12.94 25.50 -18.14
N GLU A 165 -12.18 24.76 -17.32
CA GLU A 165 -11.85 25.20 -15.95
C GLU A 165 -10.38 24.92 -15.61
N GLY A 166 -9.57 25.95 -15.81
CA GLY A 166 -8.27 26.05 -15.16
C GLY A 166 -8.47 26.47 -13.71
N GLU A 167 -8.60 25.52 -12.80
CA GLU A 167 -7.98 25.73 -11.49
C GLU A 167 -6.48 25.48 -11.68
N ASP A 168 -5.73 26.52 -12.08
CA ASP A 168 -4.28 26.53 -11.90
C ASP A 168 -3.94 26.72 -10.41
N ASP A 169 -4.55 25.89 -9.56
CA ASP A 169 -4.29 25.81 -8.13
C ASP A 169 -3.01 25.02 -7.83
N GLY A 170 -2.42 24.43 -8.88
CA GLY A 170 -1.20 23.65 -8.87
C GLY A 170 -1.40 22.17 -8.56
N TYR A 171 -2.64 21.66 -8.50
CA TYR A 171 -2.92 20.24 -8.24
C TYR A 171 -3.32 19.50 -9.52
N ILE A 172 -3.20 18.16 -9.49
CA ILE A 172 -3.90 17.29 -10.43
C ILE A 172 -5.26 16.96 -9.80
N HIS A 173 -6.33 17.19 -10.54
CA HIS A 173 -7.69 16.88 -10.11
C HIS A 173 -8.13 15.54 -10.68
N LEU A 174 -8.58 14.65 -9.80
CA LEU A 174 -9.10 13.33 -10.11
C LEU A 174 -10.45 13.13 -9.42
N GLU A 175 -11.23 12.17 -9.91
CA GLU A 175 -12.52 11.80 -9.33
C GLU A 175 -12.57 10.29 -9.06
N LEU A 176 -12.89 9.91 -7.83
CA LEU A 176 -13.23 8.54 -7.50
C LEU A 176 -14.69 8.30 -7.85
N ARG A 177 -14.94 7.47 -8.86
CA ARG A 177 -16.29 7.10 -9.31
C ARG A 177 -16.63 5.69 -8.86
N TYR A 178 -17.88 5.51 -8.44
CA TYR A 178 -18.42 4.24 -8.01
C TYR A 178 -19.74 3.97 -8.73
N LYS A 179 -19.97 2.71 -9.13
CA LYS A 179 -21.21 2.31 -9.80
C LYS A 179 -21.64 0.94 -9.31
N THR A 180 -22.83 0.90 -8.73
CA THR A 180 -23.45 -0.28 -8.13
C THR A 180 -24.27 -1.11 -9.12
N TYR A 181 -24.62 -0.53 -10.27
CA TYR A 181 -25.54 -1.13 -11.25
C TYR A 181 -26.93 -1.43 -10.65
N ASP A 182 -27.34 -0.67 -9.64
CA ASP A 182 -28.55 -0.90 -8.84
C ASP A 182 -28.60 -2.29 -8.17
N ASP A 183 -27.46 -2.99 -8.08
CA ASP A 183 -27.35 -4.33 -7.49
C ASP A 183 -26.74 -4.23 -6.10
N VAL A 184 -27.54 -3.85 -5.11
CA VAL A 184 -27.09 -3.69 -3.72
C VAL A 184 -27.88 -4.56 -2.75
N THR A 185 -27.17 -5.17 -1.80
CA THR A 185 -27.78 -5.91 -0.68
C THR A 185 -27.63 -5.17 0.65
N ALA A 186 -28.24 -5.69 1.72
CA ALA A 186 -28.00 -5.21 3.08
C ALA A 186 -26.68 -5.72 3.70
N ARG A 187 -25.92 -6.58 3.00
CA ARG A 187 -24.66 -7.12 3.49
C ARG A 187 -23.53 -6.15 3.18
N GLN A 188 -22.71 -5.85 4.18
CA GLN A 188 -21.58 -4.93 4.02
C GLN A 188 -20.25 -5.65 4.12
N ALA A 189 -19.29 -5.23 3.29
CA ALA A 189 -17.90 -5.63 3.38
C ALA A 189 -16.96 -4.49 3.01
N ASN A 190 -15.68 -4.63 3.33
CA ASN A 190 -14.65 -3.74 2.84
C ASN A 190 -14.24 -4.16 1.42
N GLY A 191 -14.22 -3.19 0.51
CA GLY A 191 -13.49 -3.25 -0.75
C GLY A 191 -12.13 -2.55 -0.60
N ALA A 192 -11.17 -2.94 -1.43
CA ALA A 192 -9.89 -2.29 -1.54
C ALA A 192 -9.43 -2.22 -3.00
N VAL A 193 -8.94 -1.05 -3.39
CA VAL A 193 -8.41 -0.78 -4.73
C VAL A 193 -7.16 0.08 -4.63
N SER A 194 -6.21 -0.16 -5.52
CA SER A 194 -5.03 0.69 -5.70
C SER A 194 -4.98 1.18 -7.15
N PHE A 195 -4.94 2.49 -7.32
CA PHE A 195 -4.81 3.13 -8.63
C PHE A 195 -3.38 3.56 -8.87
N ASN A 196 -2.77 3.09 -9.95
CA ASN A 196 -1.41 3.44 -10.32
C ASN A 196 -1.35 4.91 -10.74
N LEU A 197 -0.53 5.71 -10.05
CA LEU A 197 -0.36 7.14 -10.32
C LEU A 197 0.87 7.45 -11.18
N ASN A 198 1.67 6.43 -11.54
CA ASN A 198 2.91 6.63 -12.30
C ASN A 198 2.68 7.12 -13.73
N SER A 199 1.45 7.05 -14.25
CA SER A 199 1.07 7.66 -15.53
C SER A 199 0.88 9.17 -15.45
N LEU A 200 0.80 9.75 -14.24
CA LEU A 200 0.59 11.18 -14.03
C LEU A 200 1.92 11.93 -14.00
N ASP A 201 2.02 13.02 -14.76
CA ASP A 201 3.13 13.96 -14.65
C ASP A 201 2.91 14.91 -13.45
N LEU A 202 3.61 14.63 -12.36
CA LEU A 202 3.58 15.41 -11.12
C LEU A 202 4.63 16.55 -11.11
N THR A 203 5.37 16.74 -12.20
CA THR A 203 6.42 17.78 -12.28
C THR A 203 5.81 19.17 -12.07
N GLY A 204 6.32 19.90 -11.07
CA GLY A 204 5.85 21.26 -10.74
C GLY A 204 4.46 21.31 -10.08
N LYS A 205 3.84 20.18 -9.75
CA LYS A 205 2.55 20.13 -9.05
C LYS A 205 2.73 20.15 -7.53
N LYS A 206 1.75 20.71 -6.82
CA LYS A 206 1.66 20.71 -5.35
C LYS A 206 1.21 19.35 -4.80
N GLY A 207 0.39 18.64 -5.58
CA GLY A 207 -0.26 17.42 -5.13
C GLY A 207 -1.35 16.93 -6.06
N ILE A 208 -2.17 16.03 -5.53
CA ILE A 208 -3.37 15.48 -6.16
C ILE A 208 -4.59 15.85 -5.29
N LYS A 209 -5.68 16.23 -5.93
CA LYS A 209 -6.99 16.37 -5.31
C LYS A 209 -7.90 15.28 -5.84
N VAL A 210 -8.61 14.60 -4.95
CA VAL A 210 -9.56 13.55 -5.31
C VAL A 210 -10.95 13.97 -4.84
N LYS A 211 -11.84 14.23 -5.80
CA LYS A 211 -13.26 14.38 -5.54
C LYS A 211 -13.90 13.00 -5.37
N LEU A 212 -14.81 12.87 -4.42
CA LEU A 212 -15.56 11.63 -4.19
C LEU A 212 -16.99 11.94 -3.72
N ASN A 213 -17.92 11.03 -4.02
CA ASN A 213 -19.28 11.08 -3.50
C ASN A 213 -19.40 10.17 -2.26
N SER A 214 -19.35 10.76 -1.06
CA SER A 214 -19.45 10.04 0.20
C SER A 214 -20.90 9.88 0.63
N VAL A 215 -21.26 8.71 1.15
CA VAL A 215 -22.60 8.52 1.75
C VAL A 215 -22.84 9.45 2.95
N LYS A 216 -21.78 9.81 3.69
CA LYS A 216 -21.90 10.65 4.89
C LYS A 216 -21.96 12.14 4.54
N ASP A 217 -21.06 12.59 3.68
CA ASP A 217 -20.77 14.01 3.48
C ASP A 217 -21.20 14.53 2.09
N GLY A 218 -21.73 13.66 1.22
CA GLY A 218 -22.00 13.98 -0.18
C GLY A 218 -20.71 14.17 -0.98
N GLU A 219 -20.76 15.02 -2.01
CA GLU A 219 -19.56 15.36 -2.78
C GLU A 219 -18.54 16.12 -1.92
N THR A 220 -17.36 15.53 -1.73
CA THR A 220 -16.26 16.11 -0.98
C THR A 220 -14.94 15.92 -1.73
N GLU A 221 -13.95 16.72 -1.38
CA GLU A 221 -12.57 16.60 -1.87
C GLU A 221 -11.62 16.12 -0.75
N VAL A 222 -10.59 15.38 -1.15
CA VAL A 222 -9.43 15.02 -0.34
C VAL A 222 -8.16 15.49 -1.04
N VAL A 223 -7.29 16.15 -0.29
CA VAL A 223 -6.06 16.78 -0.82
C VAL A 223 -4.84 15.99 -0.39
N PHE A 224 -4.03 15.59 -1.37
CA PHE A 224 -2.79 14.84 -1.22
C PHE A 224 -1.61 15.70 -1.64
N ASN A 225 -0.92 16.33 -0.70
CA ASN A 225 0.31 17.06 -0.99
C ASN A 225 1.44 16.06 -1.31
N LEU A 226 2.30 16.35 -2.29
CA LEU A 226 3.41 15.45 -2.68
C LEU A 226 4.41 15.18 -1.54
N LYS A 227 4.40 16.00 -0.50
CA LYS A 227 5.20 15.81 0.71
C LYS A 227 4.27 15.50 1.88
N GLY A 228 4.45 14.32 2.49
CA GLY A 228 4.02 14.08 3.87
C GLY A 228 2.66 13.44 4.08
N GLN A 229 2.40 12.29 3.44
CA GLN A 229 1.38 11.38 3.97
C GLN A 229 1.98 10.01 4.27
N SER A 230 1.75 9.56 5.51
CA SER A 230 1.99 8.19 5.92
C SER A 230 0.74 7.35 5.65
N MET A 231 0.94 6.04 5.52
CA MET A 231 -0.16 5.09 5.57
C MET A 231 -0.98 5.28 6.87
N PRO A 232 -2.32 5.40 6.79
CA PRO A 232 -3.20 5.48 7.96
C PRO A 232 -3.07 4.25 8.86
N GLU A 233 -3.27 4.39 10.17
CA GLU A 233 -3.15 3.27 11.12
C GLU A 233 -4.14 2.14 10.78
N GLU A 234 -5.36 2.50 10.39
CA GLU A 234 -6.41 1.56 9.99
C GLU A 234 -6.02 0.75 8.75
N ALA A 235 -5.16 1.28 7.89
CA ALA A 235 -4.70 0.61 6.67
C ALA A 235 -3.55 -0.38 6.93
N LYS A 236 -2.85 -0.27 8.07
CA LYS A 236 -1.74 -1.16 8.44
C LYS A 236 -2.20 -2.56 8.79
N GLN A 237 -3.44 -2.72 9.25
CA GLN A 237 -4.02 -4.02 9.61
C GLN A 237 -5.41 -4.13 9.01
N VAL A 238 -5.49 -4.62 7.77
CA VAL A 238 -6.76 -4.81 7.07
C VAL A 238 -6.93 -6.25 6.67
N THR A 239 -8.10 -6.79 7.04
CA THR A 239 -8.60 -8.05 6.52
C THR A 239 -9.55 -7.74 5.38
N LEU A 240 -9.21 -8.20 4.18
CA LEU A 240 -10.12 -8.19 3.04
C LEU A 240 -10.90 -9.50 3.00
N SER A 241 -12.12 -9.44 2.47
CA SER A 241 -12.87 -10.64 2.09
C SER A 241 -12.14 -11.34 0.93
N ASP A 242 -12.08 -12.67 0.96
CA ASP A 242 -11.53 -13.47 -0.16
C ASP A 242 -12.34 -13.29 -1.45
N GLU A 243 -13.61 -12.87 -1.33
CA GLU A 243 -14.45 -12.53 -2.48
C GLU A 243 -14.25 -11.08 -2.91
N VAL A 244 -13.61 -10.89 -4.08
CA VAL A 244 -13.50 -9.58 -4.74
C VAL A 244 -14.83 -9.24 -5.43
N GLN A 245 -15.62 -8.36 -4.80
CA GLN A 245 -16.95 -7.93 -5.24
C GLN A 245 -16.94 -6.61 -6.02
N ILE A 246 -15.78 -6.25 -6.55
CA ILE A 246 -15.52 -5.02 -7.33
C ILE A 246 -14.71 -5.33 -8.59
N LYS A 247 -14.77 -4.43 -9.56
CA LYS A 247 -13.98 -4.44 -10.80
C LYS A 247 -13.55 -3.03 -11.21
#